data_AF-A0A5E5R882-F1
#
_entry.id   AF-A0A5E5R882-F1
#
_cell.length_a   1.000
_cell.length_b   1.000
_cell.length_c   1.000
_cell.angle_alpha   90.00
_cell.angle_beta   90.00
_cell.angle_gamma   90.00
#
_symmetry.space_group_name_H-M   'P 1'
#
loop_
_entity.id
_entity.type
_entity.pdbx_description
1 polymer ?
#
loop_
_entity_poly.entity_id
_entity_poly.type
_entity_poly.pdbx_seq_one_letter_code
_entity_poly.pdbx_strand_id
1 'polypeptide(L)'
;MSLTMGPNTGLLINGAPGEGHYSELIRMLRWDDFLRQPVVKGRVATLPTSGQAEGDTYIFTGAGANQNRLARWWATGATTAIWEYMPPRLGWRVQVANEATPAGQVKTYEFGASGWTELVGGMADAPSDGSNYARNNGEWGKLGTAAVADLNGMPFLNLMPDSGRFAGIINPLILRFTGSFSSTFLSPWNGATITDGGKYIYDNTTNGGTAGNINQRVQDLLVAMGRPSGSLARYGVEFYTALVTAGPNATTGSSGLDGTTRYLQMTNVSRALFIADGWSTAVLWVRAETGSLHFMPAGVPTTDYRIWLNGEPVLPGQVLTPADGWKHVRLSKRSAQGYDNGFPYFYMTLGGVAAMACPAFFGGLVDPGIHFAPIATVNSQSA
;
A
#
# COMPACT_ATOMS: atom_id res chain seq x y z
N MET A 1 -53.74 0.02 -46.88
CA MET A 1 -52.89 -0.83 -46.02
C MET A 1 -52.11 0.11 -45.10
N SER A 2 -52.39 0.09 -43.80
CA SER A 2 -51.59 0.86 -42.83
C SER A 2 -50.46 -0.05 -42.37
N LEU A 3 -49.23 0.35 -42.68
CA LEU A 3 -48.02 -0.33 -42.20
C LEU A 3 -47.49 0.49 -41.02
N THR A 4 -47.31 -0.14 -39.86
CA THR A 4 -46.80 0.51 -38.65
C THR A 4 -45.43 -0.05 -38.31
N MET A 5 -44.47 0.84 -38.09
CA MET A 5 -43.10 0.48 -37.73
C MET A 5 -42.93 0.41 -36.21
N GLY A 6 -41.99 -0.42 -35.78
CA GLY A 6 -41.66 -0.62 -34.38
C GLY A 6 -40.96 0.61 -33.79
N PRO A 7 -41.25 0.97 -32.54
CA PRO A 7 -40.72 2.18 -31.91
C PRO A 7 -39.20 2.15 -31.69
N ASN A 8 -38.57 0.98 -31.58
CA ASN A 8 -37.14 0.87 -31.25
C ASN A 8 -36.25 0.68 -32.47
N THR A 9 -36.60 -0.26 -33.35
CA THR A 9 -35.76 -0.66 -34.49
C THR A 9 -36.30 -0.20 -35.83
N GLY A 10 -37.51 0.36 -35.85
CA GLY A 10 -38.20 0.74 -37.09
C GLY A 10 -38.56 -0.47 -37.95
N LEU A 11 -38.59 -1.71 -37.42
CA LEU A 11 -39.02 -2.88 -38.18
C LEU A 11 -40.53 -2.87 -38.39
N LEU A 12 -41.01 -3.48 -39.47
CA LEU A 12 -42.45 -3.61 -39.69
C LEU A 12 -43.05 -4.53 -38.61
N ILE A 13 -43.95 -3.99 -37.78
CA ILE A 13 -44.59 -4.73 -36.68
C ILE A 13 -46.10 -4.89 -36.87
N ASN A 14 -46.66 -4.55 -38.04
CA ASN A 14 -48.09 -4.58 -38.32
C ASN A 14 -48.43 -4.83 -39.80
N GLY A 15 -49.56 -5.52 -40.06
CA GLY A 15 -50.09 -5.84 -41.41
C GLY A 15 -51.63 -5.79 -41.45
N ALA A 16 -52.27 -6.41 -42.46
CA ALA A 16 -53.74 -6.44 -42.54
C ALA A 16 -54.34 -7.59 -41.68
N PRO A 17 -55.31 -7.33 -40.79
CA PRO A 17 -55.99 -8.39 -40.03
C PRO A 17 -56.75 -9.35 -40.97
N GLY A 18 -56.54 -10.66 -40.86
CA GLY A 18 -57.31 -11.66 -41.62
C GLY A 18 -56.54 -12.91 -42.08
N GLU A 19 -55.21 -12.93 -41.94
CA GLU A 19 -54.38 -14.08 -42.31
C GLU A 19 -54.22 -15.09 -41.15
N GLY A 20 -54.04 -16.38 -41.48
CA GLY A 20 -53.74 -17.41 -40.49
C GLY A 20 -52.45 -17.09 -39.74
N HIS A 21 -52.48 -17.11 -38.41
CA HIS A 21 -51.36 -16.80 -37.52
C HIS A 21 -50.90 -15.33 -37.47
N TYR A 22 -51.69 -14.40 -38.02
CA TYR A 22 -51.42 -12.97 -37.98
C TYR A 22 -51.15 -12.47 -36.55
N SER A 23 -52.00 -12.85 -35.60
CA SER A 23 -51.85 -12.48 -34.18
C SER A 23 -50.53 -12.94 -33.56
N GLU A 24 -50.10 -14.15 -33.87
CA GLU A 24 -48.92 -14.78 -33.32
C GLU A 24 -47.64 -14.22 -33.93
N LEU A 25 -47.63 -14.02 -35.25
CA LEU A 25 -46.49 -13.44 -35.98
C LEU A 25 -46.25 -11.99 -35.56
N ILE A 26 -47.30 -11.18 -35.52
CA ILE A 26 -47.20 -9.76 -35.15
C ILE A 26 -46.80 -9.64 -33.67
N ARG A 27 -47.29 -10.53 -32.78
CA ARG A 27 -46.81 -10.60 -31.40
C ARG A 27 -45.31 -10.93 -31.31
N MET A 28 -44.82 -11.87 -32.11
CA MET A 28 -43.38 -12.20 -32.16
C MET A 28 -42.55 -10.99 -32.61
N LEU A 29 -42.93 -10.34 -33.72
CA LEU A 29 -42.20 -9.20 -34.28
C LEU A 29 -42.16 -8.00 -33.33
N ARG A 30 -43.24 -7.75 -32.59
CA ARG A 30 -43.23 -6.73 -31.53
C ARG A 30 -42.16 -7.04 -30.50
N TRP A 31 -42.19 -8.22 -29.89
CA TRP A 31 -41.21 -8.54 -28.85
C TRP A 31 -39.78 -8.57 -29.38
N ASP A 32 -39.57 -9.01 -30.61
CA ASP A 32 -38.27 -9.00 -31.29
C ASP A 32 -37.73 -7.56 -31.52
N ASP A 33 -38.60 -6.59 -31.86
CA ASP A 33 -38.25 -5.16 -31.90
C ASP A 33 -37.78 -4.63 -30.53
N PHE A 34 -38.40 -5.07 -29.43
CA PHE A 34 -37.95 -4.70 -28.08
C PHE A 34 -36.64 -5.39 -27.68
N LEU A 35 -36.53 -6.70 -27.87
CA LEU A 35 -35.42 -7.48 -27.37
C LEU A 35 -34.07 -7.15 -28.04
N ARG A 36 -34.09 -6.55 -29.24
CA ARG A 36 -32.86 -6.07 -29.90
C ARG A 36 -32.20 -4.91 -29.15
N GLN A 37 -32.98 -4.03 -28.53
CA GLN A 37 -32.50 -2.92 -27.70
C GLN A 37 -33.43 -2.79 -26.49
N PRO A 38 -33.26 -3.65 -25.47
CA PRO A 38 -34.24 -3.81 -24.42
C PRO A 38 -34.15 -2.66 -23.40
N VAL A 39 -34.79 -1.54 -23.73
CA VAL A 39 -34.91 -0.37 -22.84
C VAL A 39 -36.36 -0.26 -22.38
N VAL A 40 -36.56 -0.28 -21.06
CA VAL A 40 -37.86 -0.07 -20.43
C VAL A 40 -37.95 1.33 -19.83
N LYS A 41 -39.17 1.87 -19.72
CA LYS A 41 -39.40 3.20 -19.13
C LYS A 41 -39.20 3.23 -17.62
N GLY A 42 -39.41 2.10 -16.96
CA GLY A 42 -39.29 1.99 -15.51
C GLY A 42 -39.60 0.61 -14.98
N ARG A 43 -39.44 0.46 -13.67
CA ARG A 43 -39.89 -0.70 -12.89
C ARG A 43 -41.03 -0.25 -11.99
N VAL A 44 -42.21 -0.85 -12.15
CA VAL A 44 -43.43 -0.35 -11.48
C VAL A 44 -44.26 -1.49 -10.88
N ALA A 45 -44.78 -1.24 -9.68
CA ALA A 45 -45.70 -2.16 -9.01
C ALA A 45 -47.12 -2.06 -9.59
N THR A 46 -47.46 -0.89 -10.14
CA THR A 46 -48.74 -0.60 -10.80
C THR A 46 -48.45 -0.01 -12.17
N LEU A 47 -49.00 -0.62 -13.23
CA LEU A 47 -48.85 -0.11 -14.59
C LEU A 47 -49.67 1.18 -14.76
N PRO A 48 -49.19 2.15 -15.55
CA PRO A 48 -49.97 3.34 -15.87
C PRO A 48 -51.35 2.97 -16.43
N THR A 49 -52.38 3.77 -16.11
CA THR A 49 -53.76 3.62 -16.59
C THR A 49 -54.17 4.64 -17.64
N SER A 50 -53.35 5.68 -17.87
CA SER A 50 -53.55 6.68 -18.93
C SER A 50 -52.21 7.18 -19.48
N GLY A 51 -52.22 7.72 -20.70
CA GLY A 51 -51.05 8.38 -21.31
C GLY A 51 -49.97 7.43 -21.84
N GLN A 52 -50.30 6.16 -22.06
CA GLN A 52 -49.39 5.16 -22.61
C GLN A 52 -49.21 5.38 -24.11
N ALA A 53 -47.96 5.32 -24.56
CA ALA A 53 -47.63 5.29 -25.98
C ALA A 53 -47.45 3.85 -26.46
N GLU A 54 -47.66 3.62 -27.75
CA GLU A 54 -47.47 2.31 -28.38
C GLU A 54 -46.05 1.78 -28.12
N GLY A 55 -45.96 0.57 -27.56
CA GLY A 55 -44.69 -0.07 -27.21
C GLY A 55 -44.04 0.38 -25.89
N ASP A 56 -44.68 1.25 -25.10
CA ASP A 56 -44.24 1.55 -23.73
C ASP A 56 -44.00 0.24 -22.97
N THR A 57 -42.79 0.03 -22.47
CA THR A 57 -42.42 -1.22 -21.78
C THR A 57 -41.95 -0.94 -20.36
N TYR A 58 -42.35 -1.79 -19.42
CA TYR A 58 -41.99 -1.74 -18.01
C TYR A 58 -41.57 -3.11 -17.50
N ILE A 59 -40.69 -3.15 -16.50
CA ILE A 59 -40.62 -4.33 -15.63
C ILE A 59 -41.78 -4.21 -14.62
N PHE A 60 -42.66 -5.21 -14.60
CA PHE A 60 -43.75 -5.26 -13.63
C PHE A 60 -43.27 -5.90 -12.32
N THR A 61 -43.25 -5.12 -11.23
CA THR A 61 -42.81 -5.58 -9.90
C THR A 61 -43.97 -5.88 -8.94
N GLY A 62 -45.22 -5.73 -9.40
CA GLY A 62 -46.41 -6.02 -8.61
C GLY A 62 -46.56 -7.52 -8.32
N ALA A 63 -47.34 -7.85 -7.29
CA ALA A 63 -47.63 -9.23 -6.92
C ALA A 63 -48.60 -9.91 -7.91
N GLY A 64 -48.58 -11.24 -7.98
CA GLY A 64 -49.50 -12.06 -8.78
C GLY A 64 -48.86 -12.70 -10.01
N ALA A 65 -49.70 -13.23 -10.92
CA ALA A 65 -49.27 -14.10 -12.03
C ALA A 65 -48.29 -13.43 -13.03
N ASN A 66 -48.24 -12.10 -13.04
CA ASN A 66 -47.38 -11.31 -13.93
C ASN A 66 -46.15 -10.73 -13.24
N GLN A 67 -45.89 -11.04 -11.96
CA GLN A 67 -44.72 -10.56 -11.24
C GLN A 67 -43.43 -10.87 -12.02
N ASN A 68 -42.54 -9.87 -12.09
CA ASN A 68 -41.26 -9.89 -12.81
C ASN A 68 -41.34 -10.05 -14.33
N ARG A 69 -42.53 -9.97 -14.94
CA ARG A 69 -42.66 -9.98 -16.39
C ARG A 69 -42.38 -8.60 -16.98
N LEU A 70 -41.94 -8.59 -18.23
CA LEU A 70 -41.92 -7.37 -19.03
C LEU A 70 -43.35 -7.11 -19.51
N ALA A 71 -43.90 -5.94 -19.17
CA ALA A 71 -45.22 -5.50 -19.59
C ALA A 71 -45.03 -4.47 -20.72
N ARG A 72 -45.58 -4.76 -21.90
CA ARG A 72 -45.55 -3.85 -23.04
C ARG A 72 -46.97 -3.41 -23.38
N TRP A 73 -47.16 -2.10 -23.56
CA TRP A 73 -48.43 -1.53 -24.00
C TRP A 73 -48.65 -1.82 -25.48
N TRP A 74 -49.84 -2.30 -25.80
CA TRP A 74 -50.26 -2.58 -27.15
C TRP A 74 -51.68 -2.06 -27.38
N ALA A 75 -51.82 -1.10 -28.30
CA ALA A 75 -53.12 -0.54 -28.68
C ALA A 75 -53.43 -0.76 -30.18
N THR A 76 -52.41 -0.73 -31.04
CA THR A 76 -52.56 -0.64 -32.50
C THR A 76 -52.85 -1.99 -33.14
N GLY A 77 -54.12 -2.43 -33.21
CA GLY A 77 -54.49 -3.72 -33.81
C GLY A 77 -54.85 -4.80 -32.78
N ALA A 78 -54.94 -4.43 -31.51
CA ALA A 78 -55.71 -5.18 -30.53
C ALA A 78 -57.21 -4.83 -30.65
N THR A 79 -58.10 -5.77 -30.33
CA THR A 79 -59.54 -5.51 -30.23
C THR A 79 -59.87 -4.52 -29.09
N THR A 80 -58.99 -4.45 -28.09
CA THR A 80 -58.99 -3.48 -26.99
C THR A 80 -57.55 -3.26 -26.57
N ALA A 81 -57.16 -2.04 -26.25
CA ALA A 81 -55.79 -1.76 -25.82
C ALA A 81 -55.47 -2.50 -24.51
N ILE A 82 -54.32 -3.17 -24.48
CA ILE A 82 -53.96 -4.10 -23.41
C ILE A 82 -52.46 -4.06 -23.09
N TRP A 83 -52.12 -4.50 -21.89
CA TRP A 83 -50.76 -4.84 -21.51
C TRP A 83 -50.45 -6.29 -21.90
N GLU A 84 -49.47 -6.48 -22.78
CA GLU A 84 -48.91 -7.80 -23.10
C GLU A 84 -47.76 -8.12 -22.15
N TYR A 85 -47.67 -9.37 -21.69
CA TYR A 85 -46.65 -9.78 -20.74
C TYR A 85 -45.72 -10.84 -21.34
N MET A 86 -44.41 -10.61 -21.23
CA MET A 86 -43.38 -11.58 -21.60
C MET A 86 -42.65 -12.08 -20.35
N PRO A 87 -42.57 -13.40 -20.14
CA PRO A 87 -41.71 -13.97 -19.11
C PRO A 87 -40.23 -13.87 -19.56
N PRO A 88 -39.35 -13.20 -18.79
CA PRO A 88 -37.93 -13.15 -19.11
C PRO A 88 -37.25 -14.51 -18.89
N ARG A 89 -36.08 -14.71 -19.51
CA ARG A 89 -35.20 -15.88 -19.28
C ARG A 89 -33.95 -15.47 -18.51
N LEU A 90 -33.33 -16.44 -17.82
CA LEU A 90 -32.10 -16.21 -17.07
C LEU A 90 -31.03 -15.58 -17.97
N GLY A 91 -30.35 -14.54 -17.47
CA GLY A 91 -29.32 -13.79 -18.18
C GLY A 91 -29.84 -12.71 -19.14
N TRP A 92 -31.16 -12.52 -19.27
CA TRP A 92 -31.71 -11.39 -20.00
C TRP A 92 -31.35 -10.08 -19.33
N ARG A 93 -31.00 -9.08 -20.13
CA ARG A 93 -30.61 -7.74 -19.66
C ARG A 93 -31.54 -6.69 -20.23
N VAL A 94 -31.94 -5.73 -19.40
CA VAL A 94 -32.72 -4.56 -19.82
C VAL A 94 -32.15 -3.29 -19.20
N GLN A 95 -32.19 -2.18 -19.92
CA GLN A 95 -31.86 -0.86 -19.39
C GLN A 95 -33.14 -0.16 -18.93
N VAL A 96 -33.07 0.58 -17.81
CA VAL A 96 -34.25 1.23 -17.20
C VAL A 96 -34.11 2.74 -17.30
N ALA A 97 -34.78 3.34 -18.29
CA ALA A 97 -34.55 4.72 -18.73
C ALA A 97 -34.74 5.79 -17.63
N ASN A 98 -35.63 5.57 -16.66
CA ASN A 98 -35.86 6.51 -15.56
C ASN A 98 -34.96 6.28 -14.33
N GLU A 99 -34.01 5.36 -14.41
CA GLU A 99 -33.07 5.08 -13.33
C GLU A 99 -31.63 5.27 -13.84
N ALA A 100 -30.90 6.19 -13.20
CA ALA A 100 -29.53 6.50 -13.55
C ALA A 100 -28.54 6.09 -12.44
N THR A 101 -27.31 5.78 -12.83
CA THR A 101 -26.15 5.72 -11.93
C THR A 101 -25.76 7.13 -11.48
N PRO A 102 -24.94 7.29 -10.43
CA PRO A 102 -24.40 8.59 -10.03
C PRO A 102 -23.65 9.33 -11.15
N ALA A 103 -23.10 8.59 -12.12
CA ALA A 103 -22.42 9.12 -13.30
C ALA A 103 -23.39 9.50 -14.44
N GLY A 104 -24.71 9.41 -14.22
CA GLY A 104 -25.73 9.78 -15.21
C GLY A 104 -25.98 8.73 -16.30
N GLN A 105 -25.46 7.50 -16.16
CA GLN A 105 -25.70 6.41 -17.12
C GLN A 105 -26.97 5.66 -16.75
N VAL A 106 -27.73 5.18 -17.75
CA VAL A 106 -28.94 4.37 -17.51
C VAL A 106 -28.59 3.05 -16.83
N LYS A 107 -29.30 2.69 -15.76
CA LYS A 107 -29.06 1.43 -15.03
C LYS A 107 -29.44 0.21 -15.88
N THR A 108 -28.63 -0.84 -15.78
CA THR A 108 -28.90 -2.13 -16.41
C THR A 108 -29.36 -3.14 -15.36
N TYR A 109 -30.37 -3.94 -15.67
CA TYR A 109 -30.89 -5.01 -14.83
C TYR A 109 -30.76 -6.34 -15.55
N GLU A 110 -30.30 -7.37 -14.84
CA GLU A 110 -30.23 -8.75 -15.32
C GLU A 110 -31.29 -9.61 -14.62
N PHE A 111 -31.97 -10.48 -15.37
CA PHE A 111 -32.94 -11.42 -14.81
C PHE A 111 -32.23 -12.69 -14.32
N GLY A 112 -32.34 -12.95 -13.02
CA GLY A 112 -31.77 -14.12 -12.32
C GLY A 112 -32.83 -15.00 -11.64
N ALA A 113 -32.37 -15.99 -10.86
CA ALA A 113 -33.24 -16.96 -10.18
C ALA A 113 -34.23 -16.32 -9.19
N SER A 114 -33.92 -15.14 -8.68
CA SER A 114 -34.74 -14.38 -7.73
C SER A 114 -35.50 -13.20 -8.35
N GLY A 115 -35.49 -13.06 -9.69
CA GLY A 115 -36.10 -11.93 -10.40
C GLY A 115 -35.07 -10.96 -10.99
N TRP A 116 -35.49 -9.71 -11.21
CA TRP A 116 -34.62 -8.67 -11.78
C TRP A 116 -33.68 -8.08 -10.73
N THR A 117 -32.39 -8.16 -10.98
CA THR A 117 -31.33 -7.57 -10.14
C THR A 117 -30.55 -6.54 -10.91
N GLU A 118 -30.18 -5.43 -10.28
CA GLU A 118 -29.33 -4.41 -10.90
C GLU A 118 -27.96 -5.04 -11.24
N LEU A 119 -27.57 -4.99 -12.51
CA LEU A 119 -26.24 -5.38 -12.95
C LEU A 119 -25.31 -4.19 -12.69
N VAL A 120 -24.71 -4.20 -11.51
CA VAL A 120 -23.74 -3.20 -11.08
C VAL A 120 -22.39 -3.52 -11.73
N GLY A 121 -22.08 -2.86 -12.85
CA GLY A 121 -20.88 -3.20 -13.63
C GLY A 121 -20.31 -2.07 -14.46
N GLY A 122 -19.41 -1.29 -13.86
CA GLY A 122 -18.43 -0.50 -14.60
C GLY A 122 -17.39 0.05 -13.64
N MET A 123 -16.10 -0.01 -13.97
CA MET A 123 -14.99 0.61 -13.21
C MET A 123 -15.26 2.04 -12.66
N ALA A 124 -16.26 2.73 -13.18
CA ALA A 124 -16.77 4.03 -12.74
C ALA A 124 -17.50 4.03 -11.38
N ASP A 125 -17.91 2.88 -10.84
CA ASP A 125 -18.59 2.79 -9.53
C ASP A 125 -17.64 2.42 -8.37
N ALA A 126 -16.36 2.19 -8.66
CA ALA A 126 -15.34 2.15 -7.62
C ALA A 126 -15.25 3.52 -6.93
N PRO A 127 -15.08 3.59 -5.60
CA PRO A 127 -15.01 4.87 -4.90
C PRO A 127 -13.89 5.76 -5.46
N SER A 128 -14.23 6.99 -5.82
CA SER A 128 -13.33 7.96 -6.45
C SER A 128 -12.50 8.74 -5.41
N ASP A 129 -11.89 8.03 -4.46
CA ASP A 129 -11.07 8.60 -3.38
C ASP A 129 -9.56 8.46 -3.62
N GLY A 130 -9.16 8.02 -4.82
CA GLY A 130 -7.77 7.82 -5.22
C GLY A 130 -7.14 6.50 -4.73
N SER A 131 -7.91 5.62 -4.08
CA SER A 131 -7.44 4.31 -3.63
C SER A 131 -7.58 3.24 -4.73
N ASN A 132 -6.84 2.13 -4.58
CA ASN A 132 -7.01 0.95 -5.44
C ASN A 132 -8.05 -0.01 -4.86
N TYR A 133 -8.93 -0.55 -5.70
CA TYR A 133 -10.07 -1.38 -5.32
C TYR A 133 -10.13 -2.69 -6.10
N ALA A 134 -10.75 -3.70 -5.50
CA ALA A 134 -11.13 -4.93 -6.19
C ALA A 134 -12.49 -5.42 -5.69
N ARG A 135 -13.17 -6.25 -6.50
CA ARG A 135 -14.44 -6.88 -6.13
C ARG A 135 -14.16 -8.11 -5.26
N ASN A 136 -14.78 -8.18 -4.08
CA ASN A 136 -14.82 -9.38 -3.24
C ASN A 136 -16.28 -9.78 -3.03
N ASN A 137 -16.68 -10.95 -3.53
CA ASN A 137 -18.07 -11.44 -3.51
C ASN A 137 -19.11 -10.41 -4.02
N GLY A 138 -18.74 -9.63 -5.03
CA GLY A 138 -19.63 -8.64 -5.66
C GLY A 138 -19.63 -7.26 -5.00
N GLU A 139 -19.09 -7.10 -3.80
CA GLU A 139 -18.92 -5.80 -3.15
C GLU A 139 -17.55 -5.18 -3.48
N TRP A 140 -17.48 -3.85 -3.51
CA TRP A 140 -16.21 -3.14 -3.61
C TRP A 140 -15.49 -3.19 -2.27
N GLY A 141 -14.38 -3.94 -2.23
CA GLY A 141 -13.41 -3.83 -1.15
C GLY A 141 -12.27 -2.91 -1.60
N LYS A 142 -11.82 -2.01 -0.72
CA LYS A 142 -10.45 -1.49 -0.83
C LYS A 142 -9.53 -2.70 -0.95
N LEU A 143 -8.57 -2.69 -1.87
CA LEU A 143 -7.52 -3.71 -1.83
C LEU A 143 -6.91 -3.65 -0.44
N GLY A 144 -7.10 -4.74 0.32
CA GLY A 144 -6.68 -4.80 1.70
C GLY A 144 -5.17 -4.68 1.76
N THR A 145 -4.69 -4.20 2.90
CA THR A 145 -3.28 -4.17 3.23
C THR A 145 -2.58 -5.52 3.06
N ALA A 146 -3.22 -6.66 2.81
CA ALA A 146 -2.54 -7.94 2.54
C ALA A 146 -1.78 -8.01 1.19
N ALA A 147 -2.28 -7.35 0.14
CA ALA A 147 -1.45 -7.09 -1.06
C ALA A 147 -0.31 -6.09 -0.77
N VAL A 148 -0.39 -5.40 0.38
CA VAL A 148 0.63 -4.52 0.97
C VAL A 148 1.43 -5.23 2.10
N ALA A 149 0.95 -6.35 2.65
CA ALA A 149 1.42 -6.96 3.91
C ALA A 149 2.21 -8.23 3.65
N ASP A 150 2.11 -8.81 2.45
CA ASP A 150 3.09 -9.79 2.01
C ASP A 150 4.50 -9.17 1.91
N LEU A 151 4.64 -7.85 1.72
CA LEU A 151 5.95 -7.20 1.86
C LEU A 151 6.46 -7.24 3.30
N ASN A 152 5.64 -6.90 4.31
CA ASN A 152 6.06 -6.96 5.72
C ASN A 152 6.36 -8.40 6.22
N GLY A 153 5.83 -9.42 5.54
CA GLY A 153 6.11 -10.84 5.80
C GLY A 153 7.20 -11.45 4.91
N MET A 154 7.62 -10.76 3.85
CA MET A 154 8.73 -11.21 3.01
C MET A 154 10.05 -11.03 3.78
N PRO A 155 10.96 -12.02 3.76
CA PRO A 155 12.24 -11.88 4.41
C PRO A 155 13.03 -10.76 3.73
N PHE A 156 13.12 -9.59 4.38
CA PHE A 156 14.03 -8.54 3.96
C PHE A 156 15.45 -8.95 4.35
N LEU A 157 16.30 -9.14 3.35
CA LEU A 157 17.70 -9.49 3.59
C LEU A 157 18.47 -8.26 4.04
N ASN A 158 19.06 -8.31 5.24
CA ASN A 158 20.05 -7.31 5.64
C ASN A 158 21.26 -7.41 4.71
N LEU A 159 21.59 -6.33 4.02
CA LEU A 159 22.69 -6.25 3.06
C LEU A 159 24.07 -6.06 3.73
N MET A 160 24.11 -5.86 5.04
CA MET A 160 25.36 -5.77 5.78
C MET A 160 25.96 -7.17 6.04
N PRO A 161 27.18 -7.47 5.57
CA PRO A 161 27.79 -8.81 5.70
C PRO A 161 28.02 -9.27 7.15
N ASP A 162 28.08 -8.35 8.10
CA ASP A 162 28.28 -8.60 9.54
C ASP A 162 27.00 -8.46 10.36
N SER A 163 25.83 -8.32 9.72
CA SER A 163 24.53 -8.07 10.37
C SER A 163 24.48 -6.76 11.19
N GLY A 164 25.39 -5.81 10.97
CA GLY A 164 25.51 -4.61 11.79
C GLY A 164 26.10 -4.84 13.18
N ARG A 165 26.86 -5.93 13.34
CA ARG A 165 27.49 -6.29 14.62
C ARG A 165 28.84 -5.59 14.84
N PHE A 166 29.40 -4.96 13.80
CA PHE A 166 30.71 -4.32 13.77
C PHE A 166 31.84 -5.28 14.18
N ALA A 167 31.77 -6.53 13.71
CA ALA A 167 32.69 -7.60 14.08
C ALA A 167 33.31 -8.30 12.85
N GLY A 168 33.20 -7.68 11.67
CA GLY A 168 33.57 -8.32 10.40
C GLY A 168 32.63 -9.46 10.01
N ILE A 169 33.00 -10.21 8.98
CA ILE A 169 32.18 -11.33 8.50
C ILE A 169 32.24 -12.46 9.53
N ILE A 170 31.11 -12.69 10.21
CA ILE A 170 30.91 -13.76 11.19
C ILE A 170 29.64 -14.54 10.85
N ASN A 171 29.52 -15.77 11.35
CA ASN A 171 28.28 -16.54 11.20
C ASN A 171 27.11 -15.74 11.82
N PRO A 172 26.09 -15.34 11.05
CA PRO A 172 25.04 -14.46 11.52
C PRO A 172 24.11 -15.12 12.56
N LEU A 173 24.14 -16.45 12.68
CA LEU A 173 23.33 -17.22 13.63
C LEU A 173 24.00 -17.39 15.01
N ILE A 174 25.28 -17.05 15.16
CA ILE A 174 25.96 -17.19 16.45
C ILE A 174 25.56 -16.07 17.41
N LEU A 175 25.32 -16.44 18.67
CA LEU A 175 25.03 -15.46 19.71
C LEU A 175 26.27 -14.68 20.13
N ARG A 176 27.46 -15.31 20.09
CA ARG A 176 28.70 -14.83 20.68
C ARG A 176 29.85 -14.81 19.67
N PHE A 177 30.76 -13.85 19.78
CA PHE A 177 31.98 -13.80 18.96
C PHE A 177 33.17 -13.21 19.74
N THR A 178 34.39 -13.52 19.28
CA THR A 178 35.66 -12.99 19.83
C THR A 178 36.35 -11.99 18.91
N GLY A 179 35.87 -11.83 17.67
CA GLY A 179 36.42 -10.89 16.70
C GLY A 179 36.43 -9.45 17.21
N SER A 180 37.48 -8.71 16.86
CA SER A 180 37.64 -7.30 17.20
C SER A 180 36.65 -6.41 16.46
N PHE A 181 36.45 -5.19 16.98
CA PHE A 181 35.68 -4.16 16.30
C PHE A 181 36.14 -3.95 14.85
N SER A 182 35.19 -3.91 13.92
CA SER A 182 35.45 -3.70 12.49
C SER A 182 34.26 -3.04 11.81
N SER A 183 34.51 -1.97 11.05
CA SER A 183 33.52 -1.28 10.22
C SER A 183 33.97 -1.27 8.77
N THR A 184 33.53 -2.27 7.98
CA THR A 184 33.92 -2.42 6.56
C THR A 184 32.81 -2.00 5.59
N PHE A 185 31.57 -1.96 6.06
CA PHE A 185 30.42 -1.51 5.27
C PHE A 185 30.23 0.01 5.33
N LEU A 186 30.59 0.63 6.46
CA LEU A 186 30.54 2.07 6.67
C LEU A 186 31.96 2.59 6.86
N SER A 187 32.34 3.61 6.09
CA SER A 187 33.67 4.22 6.11
C SER A 187 33.59 5.66 6.60
N PRO A 188 34.57 6.13 7.40
CA PRO A 188 34.67 7.54 7.72
C PRO A 188 34.82 8.40 6.46
N TRP A 189 34.29 9.62 6.53
CA TRP A 189 34.40 10.67 5.52
C TRP A 189 34.78 11.98 6.20
N ASN A 190 35.25 12.98 5.45
CA ASN A 190 35.62 14.30 5.99
C ASN A 190 36.66 14.27 7.13
N GLY A 191 37.52 13.26 7.18
CA GLY A 191 38.50 13.08 8.25
C GLY A 191 37.89 12.61 9.56
N ALA A 192 36.65 12.12 9.54
CA ALA A 192 36.02 11.47 10.68
C ALA A 192 36.76 10.19 11.09
N THR A 193 36.43 9.67 12.26
CA THR A 193 36.84 8.34 12.71
C THR A 193 35.63 7.52 13.13
N ILE A 194 35.73 6.20 12.94
CA ILE A 194 34.76 5.22 13.45
C ILE A 194 35.53 4.23 14.31
N THR A 195 35.22 4.19 15.60
CA THR A 195 35.95 3.39 16.60
C THR A 195 35.02 2.58 17.50
N ASP A 196 35.60 1.69 18.31
CA ASP A 196 34.86 0.89 19.29
C ASP A 196 34.21 1.78 20.37
N GLY A 197 32.88 1.75 20.44
CA GLY A 197 32.07 2.41 21.47
C GLY A 197 31.72 1.51 22.66
N GLY A 198 32.16 0.26 22.67
CA GLY A 198 31.86 -0.75 23.67
C GLY A 198 30.94 -1.85 23.13
N LYS A 199 31.16 -3.05 23.65
CA LYS A 199 30.47 -4.28 23.24
C LYS A 199 29.29 -4.59 24.16
N TYR A 200 28.16 -5.01 23.59
CA TYR A 200 27.15 -5.78 24.30
C TYR A 200 27.63 -7.23 24.43
N ILE A 201 27.83 -7.68 25.67
CA ILE A 201 28.35 -9.01 26.01
C ILE A 201 27.20 -9.91 26.46
N TYR A 202 27.12 -11.10 25.88
CA TYR A 202 26.17 -12.12 26.31
C TYR A 202 26.53 -12.59 27.73
N ASP A 203 25.55 -12.68 28.61
CA ASP A 203 25.75 -13.05 30.02
C ASP A 203 26.62 -12.05 30.80
N ASN A 204 26.44 -10.76 30.53
CA ASN A 204 27.23 -9.69 31.14
C ASN A 204 27.03 -9.54 32.66
N THR A 205 28.12 -9.23 33.37
CA THR A 205 28.18 -9.08 34.82
C THR A 205 27.45 -7.86 35.34
N THR A 206 27.37 -6.79 34.55
CA THR A 206 26.57 -5.60 34.86
C THR A 206 25.10 -5.95 35.15
N ASN A 207 24.56 -6.98 34.50
CA ASN A 207 23.20 -7.48 34.71
C ASN A 207 23.16 -8.83 35.43
N GLY A 208 24.15 -9.13 36.29
CA GLY A 208 24.18 -10.31 37.15
C GLY A 208 24.75 -11.59 36.51
N GLY A 209 25.40 -11.47 35.36
CA GLY A 209 26.13 -12.56 34.71
C GLY A 209 27.61 -12.68 35.09
N THR A 210 28.36 -13.46 34.32
CA THR A 210 29.78 -13.76 34.60
C THR A 210 30.74 -13.43 33.46
N ALA A 211 30.24 -13.00 32.30
CA ALA A 211 31.06 -12.84 31.10
C ALA A 211 31.83 -11.50 31.01
N GLY A 212 31.60 -10.56 31.94
CA GLY A 212 32.25 -9.25 31.98
C GLY A 212 31.29 -8.07 31.95
N ASN A 213 31.80 -6.88 32.24
CA ASN A 213 31.00 -5.66 32.35
C ASN A 213 30.75 -5.01 30.99
N ILE A 214 29.57 -4.41 30.83
CA ILE A 214 29.24 -3.51 29.71
C ILE A 214 29.30 -2.05 30.17
N ASN A 215 29.69 -1.14 29.28
CA ASN A 215 29.82 0.28 29.64
C ASN A 215 28.44 0.99 29.71
N GLN A 216 28.42 2.22 30.24
CA GLN A 216 27.18 2.98 30.42
C GLN A 216 26.43 3.22 29.11
N ARG A 217 27.14 3.46 28.01
CA ARG A 217 26.54 3.67 26.68
C ARG A 217 25.69 2.48 26.24
N VAL A 218 26.21 1.26 26.42
CA VAL A 218 25.50 0.03 26.10
C VAL A 218 24.33 -0.17 27.07
N GLN A 219 24.49 0.14 28.36
CA GLN A 219 23.39 0.09 29.32
C GLN A 219 22.23 1.02 28.93
N ASP A 220 22.52 2.27 28.57
CA ASP A 220 21.51 3.24 28.13
C ASP A 220 20.83 2.78 26.84
N LEU A 221 21.57 2.15 25.92
CA LEU A 221 21.03 1.57 24.70
C LEU A 221 20.04 0.44 25.01
N LEU A 222 20.38 -0.45 25.95
CA LEU A 222 19.50 -1.54 26.35
C LEU A 222 18.19 -1.00 26.95
N VAL A 223 18.25 0.06 27.76
CA VAL A 223 17.04 0.74 28.25
C VAL A 223 16.20 1.25 27.08
N ALA A 224 16.81 1.93 26.10
CA ALA A 224 16.11 2.45 24.93
C ALA A 224 15.49 1.34 24.05
N MET A 225 16.15 0.18 23.96
CA MET A 225 15.64 -1.02 23.29
C MET A 225 14.53 -1.74 24.06
N GLY A 226 14.12 -1.26 25.24
CA GLY A 226 13.13 -1.93 26.09
C GLY A 226 13.68 -3.14 26.85
N ARG A 227 15.00 -3.20 27.06
CA ARG A 227 15.73 -4.27 27.76
C ARG A 227 16.43 -3.73 29.02
N PRO A 228 15.74 -3.07 29.96
CA PRO A 228 16.39 -2.27 31.00
C PRO A 228 17.10 -3.07 32.10
N SER A 229 16.72 -4.34 32.33
CA SER A 229 17.35 -5.18 33.38
C SER A 229 17.05 -6.67 33.20
N GLY A 230 17.61 -7.50 34.10
CA GLY A 230 17.31 -8.91 34.23
C GLY A 230 17.74 -9.75 33.01
N SER A 231 17.03 -10.85 32.75
CA SER A 231 17.37 -11.78 31.67
C SER A 231 17.41 -11.11 30.29
N LEU A 232 16.57 -10.10 30.05
CA LEU A 232 16.51 -9.38 28.78
C LEU A 232 17.74 -8.50 28.55
N ALA A 233 18.28 -7.87 29.60
CA ALA A 233 19.54 -7.12 29.51
C ALA A 233 20.76 -8.05 29.52
N ARG A 234 20.65 -9.22 30.17
CA ARG A 234 21.74 -10.17 30.35
C ARG A 234 22.02 -11.03 29.12
N TYR A 235 20.99 -11.52 28.44
CA TYR A 235 21.13 -12.45 27.32
C TYR A 235 20.66 -11.85 25.99
N GLY A 236 21.43 -12.08 24.92
CA GLY A 236 21.09 -11.65 23.56
C GLY A 236 22.26 -11.83 22.58
N VAL A 237 22.04 -11.46 21.32
CA VAL A 237 23.09 -11.49 20.28
C VAL A 237 24.12 -10.40 20.56
N GLU A 238 25.40 -10.75 20.65
CA GLU A 238 26.49 -9.79 20.87
C GLU A 238 26.66 -8.83 19.69
N PHE A 239 27.05 -7.59 19.95
CA PHE A 239 27.41 -6.58 18.94
C PHE A 239 28.28 -5.51 19.58
N TYR A 240 29.02 -4.74 18.77
CA TYR A 240 29.62 -3.49 19.21
C TYR A 240 28.70 -2.30 18.93
N THR A 241 28.79 -1.31 19.80
CA THR A 241 28.43 0.06 19.45
C THR A 241 29.64 0.72 18.78
N ALA A 242 29.42 1.59 17.81
CA ALA A 242 30.45 2.38 17.15
C ALA A 242 30.38 3.83 17.66
N LEU A 243 31.54 4.47 17.81
CA LEU A 243 31.66 5.91 17.99
C LEU A 243 32.13 6.56 16.70
N VAL A 244 31.32 7.48 16.19
CA VAL A 244 31.67 8.33 15.05
C VAL A 244 32.09 9.69 15.60
N THR A 245 33.34 10.07 15.38
CA THR A 245 33.84 11.41 15.70
C THR A 245 33.95 12.21 14.42
N ALA A 246 33.23 13.32 14.33
CA ALA A 246 33.22 14.17 13.16
C ALA A 246 34.61 14.79 12.94
N GLY A 247 35.10 14.68 11.70
CA GLY A 247 36.38 15.26 11.30
C GLY A 247 36.32 16.78 11.16
N PRO A 248 37.45 17.42 10.87
CA PRO A 248 37.53 18.87 10.72
C PRO A 248 37.07 19.38 9.35
N ASN A 249 36.90 18.50 8.35
CA ASN A 249 36.64 18.93 6.98
C ASN A 249 35.16 19.27 6.74
N ALA A 250 34.93 20.40 6.10
CA ALA A 250 33.61 20.97 5.86
C ALA A 250 33.06 20.71 4.44
N THR A 251 33.37 19.55 3.84
CA THR A 251 32.83 19.20 2.50
C THR A 251 31.47 18.54 2.61
N THR A 252 30.62 18.66 1.58
CA THR A 252 29.26 18.05 1.57
C THR A 252 28.44 18.47 2.80
N GLY A 253 28.23 19.78 2.94
CA GLY A 253 27.41 20.36 4.00
C GLY A 253 25.90 20.23 3.71
N SER A 254 25.12 20.08 4.77
CA SER A 254 23.66 20.06 4.71
C SER A 254 23.07 20.75 5.93
N SER A 255 21.98 21.50 5.76
CA SER A 255 21.30 22.18 6.86
C SER A 255 20.16 21.31 7.41
N GLY A 256 20.10 21.21 8.74
CA GLY A 256 18.97 20.60 9.44
C GLY A 256 17.76 21.53 9.49
N LEU A 257 16.67 21.08 10.10
CA LEU A 257 15.45 21.90 10.30
C LEU A 257 15.69 23.11 11.21
N ASP A 258 16.75 23.09 12.01
CA ASP A 258 17.22 24.22 12.82
C ASP A 258 18.02 25.27 12.02
N GLY A 259 18.16 25.08 10.71
CA GLY A 259 18.97 25.94 9.83
C GLY A 259 20.47 25.78 9.99
N THR A 260 20.95 24.95 10.92
CA THR A 260 22.39 24.79 11.19
C THR A 260 23.00 23.79 10.21
N THR A 261 24.05 24.21 9.52
CA THR A 261 24.84 23.37 8.62
C THR A 261 25.70 22.37 9.39
N ARG A 262 25.63 21.12 8.95
CA ARG A 262 26.41 19.98 9.42
C ARG A 262 27.03 19.28 8.21
N TYR A 263 28.03 18.44 8.43
CA TYR A 263 28.81 17.87 7.33
C TYR A 263 28.78 16.34 7.37
N LEU A 264 28.79 15.72 6.19
CA LEU A 264 28.71 14.26 6.08
C LEU A 264 29.94 13.62 6.73
N GLN A 265 29.77 12.68 7.65
CA GLN A 265 30.89 12.08 8.39
C GLN A 265 31.14 10.60 8.06
N MET A 266 30.22 9.95 7.35
CA MET A 266 30.44 8.58 6.89
C MET A 266 29.78 8.34 5.54
N THR A 267 30.28 7.34 4.83
CA THR A 267 29.70 6.82 3.60
C THR A 267 29.49 5.32 3.70
N ASN A 268 28.64 4.78 2.83
CA ASN A 268 28.53 3.33 2.68
C ASN A 268 29.58 2.75 1.72
N VAL A 269 30.46 3.57 1.11
CA VAL A 269 31.46 3.12 0.13
C VAL A 269 30.80 2.65 -1.19
N SER A 270 29.85 3.45 -1.68
CA SER A 270 29.11 3.25 -2.94
C SER A 270 28.50 1.85 -3.10
N ARG A 271 27.87 1.34 -2.04
CA ARG A 271 27.21 0.03 -2.08
C ARG A 271 25.99 0.09 -3.01
N ALA A 272 25.79 -0.97 -3.78
CA ALA A 272 24.59 -1.15 -4.58
C ALA A 272 23.41 -1.47 -3.65
N LEU A 273 22.62 -0.45 -3.33
CA LEU A 273 21.54 -0.52 -2.33
C LEU A 273 20.15 -0.34 -2.95
N PHE A 274 20.07 0.26 -4.14
CA PHE A 274 18.81 0.64 -4.78
C PHE A 274 18.58 -0.22 -6.03
N ILE A 275 17.32 -0.58 -6.28
CA ILE A 275 16.93 -1.43 -7.41
C ILE A 275 16.01 -0.62 -8.33
N ALA A 276 16.44 -0.32 -9.57
CA ALA A 276 15.62 0.25 -10.65
C ALA A 276 14.79 1.50 -10.28
N ASP A 277 15.44 2.59 -9.89
CA ASP A 277 14.75 3.78 -9.34
C ASP A 277 13.85 3.46 -8.14
N GLY A 278 14.19 2.39 -7.43
CA GLY A 278 13.49 1.92 -6.26
C GLY A 278 14.05 2.52 -4.97
N TRP A 279 13.43 2.08 -3.89
CA TRP A 279 13.78 2.48 -2.54
C TRP A 279 14.98 1.70 -2.00
N SER A 280 15.66 2.28 -1.02
CA SER A 280 16.50 1.57 -0.06
C SER A 280 16.17 2.11 1.33
N THR A 281 16.30 1.25 2.34
CA THR A 281 16.04 1.59 3.75
C THR A 281 17.26 1.26 4.59
N ALA A 282 17.64 2.19 5.47
CA ALA A 282 18.58 1.94 6.55
C ALA A 282 17.86 2.08 7.89
N VAL A 283 18.18 1.19 8.83
CA VAL A 283 17.76 1.28 10.23
C VAL A 283 18.97 1.20 11.14
N LEU A 284 18.97 1.92 12.25
CA LEU A 284 20.07 1.94 13.21
C LEU A 284 19.61 2.58 14.52
N TRP A 285 20.30 2.27 15.62
CA TRP A 285 20.21 3.05 16.85
C TRP A 285 21.29 4.12 16.83
N VAL A 286 20.94 5.36 17.19
CA VAL A 286 21.87 6.50 17.22
C VAL A 286 21.64 7.38 18.43
N ARG A 287 22.73 7.92 18.97
CA ARG A 287 22.72 8.95 20.01
C ARG A 287 23.80 9.98 19.71
N ALA A 288 23.46 11.27 19.77
CA ALA A 288 24.50 12.31 19.82
C ALA A 288 25.15 12.30 21.21
N GLU A 289 26.47 12.15 21.28
CA GLU A 289 27.22 12.23 22.54
C GLU A 289 27.62 13.69 22.81
N THR A 290 28.06 14.41 21.77
CA THR A 290 28.36 15.84 21.81
C THR A 290 27.98 16.50 20.49
N GLY A 291 27.75 17.82 20.52
CA GLY A 291 27.33 18.56 19.33
C GLY A 291 25.91 18.18 18.91
N SER A 292 25.69 17.99 17.61
CA SER A 292 24.39 17.58 17.08
C SER A 292 24.55 16.88 15.73
N LEU A 293 23.52 16.13 15.33
CA LEU A 293 23.47 15.45 14.04
C LEU A 293 22.08 15.48 13.44
N HIS A 294 21.97 15.32 12.14
CA HIS A 294 20.71 15.04 11.46
C HIS A 294 20.92 14.06 10.31
N PHE A 295 19.81 13.54 9.81
CA PHE A 295 19.76 12.68 8.64
C PHE A 295 18.97 13.36 7.55
N MET A 296 19.45 13.24 6.32
CA MET A 296 18.88 13.83 5.10
C MET A 296 18.85 15.38 5.15
N PRO A 297 18.97 16.06 4.01
CA PRO A 297 18.82 17.52 3.99
C PRO A 297 17.41 17.95 4.38
N ALA A 298 17.26 19.08 5.07
CA ALA A 298 15.96 19.69 5.29
C ALA A 298 15.31 20.11 3.95
N GLY A 299 13.98 20.01 3.88
CA GLY A 299 13.20 20.48 2.72
C GLY A 299 13.24 19.57 1.48
N VAL A 300 13.91 18.42 1.53
CA VAL A 300 13.81 17.42 0.45
C VAL A 300 12.38 16.86 0.34
N PRO A 301 11.93 16.49 -0.87
CA PRO A 301 10.56 16.04 -1.07
C PRO A 301 10.32 14.70 -0.37
N THR A 302 9.25 14.64 0.42
CA THR A 302 8.88 13.42 1.18
C THR A 302 8.35 12.28 0.28
N THR A 303 8.18 12.56 -1.03
CA THR A 303 7.92 11.55 -2.05
C THR A 303 9.11 10.63 -2.29
N ASP A 304 10.34 11.12 -2.06
CA ASP A 304 11.58 10.39 -2.36
C ASP A 304 12.45 10.13 -1.11
N TYR A 305 12.14 10.81 -0.01
CA TYR A 305 12.85 10.71 1.28
C TYR A 305 11.84 10.50 2.40
N ARG A 306 12.11 9.54 3.27
CA ARG A 306 11.29 9.30 4.46
C ARG A 306 12.16 9.00 5.65
N ILE A 307 11.77 9.49 6.82
CA ILE A 307 12.48 9.24 8.07
C ILE A 307 11.47 9.04 9.20
N TRP A 308 11.83 8.13 10.09
CA TRP A 308 11.11 7.85 11.32
C TRP A 308 12.10 7.79 12.48
N LEU A 309 11.69 8.35 13.61
CA LEU A 309 12.42 8.28 14.86
C LEU A 309 11.56 7.53 15.88
N ASN A 310 12.08 6.44 16.43
CA ASN A 310 11.35 5.52 17.31
C ASN A 310 10.00 5.07 16.71
N GLY A 311 10.00 4.77 15.40
CA GLY A 311 8.80 4.35 14.67
C GLY A 311 7.89 5.49 14.20
N GLU A 312 8.04 6.69 14.74
CA GLU A 312 7.19 7.85 14.41
C GLU A 312 7.74 8.65 13.23
N PRO A 313 6.92 8.98 12.21
CA PRO A 313 7.38 9.76 11.06
C PRO A 313 7.77 11.17 11.47
N VAL A 314 8.92 11.64 10.98
CA VAL A 314 9.38 13.02 11.16
C VAL A 314 9.76 13.65 9.82
N LEU A 315 10.00 14.96 9.82
CA LEU A 315 10.47 15.65 8.63
C LEU A 315 11.96 15.38 8.38
N PRO A 316 12.41 15.24 7.11
CA PRO A 316 13.83 15.21 6.76
C PRO A 316 14.60 16.41 7.35
N GLY A 317 15.83 16.19 7.80
CA GLY A 317 16.62 17.21 8.49
C GLY A 317 16.31 17.35 9.98
N GLN A 318 15.45 16.52 10.56
CA GLN A 318 15.21 16.48 12.02
C GLN A 318 16.54 16.30 12.76
N VAL A 319 16.79 17.20 13.72
CA VAL A 319 18.04 17.26 14.47
C VAL A 319 17.95 16.44 15.75
N LEU A 320 19.02 15.73 16.04
CA LEU A 320 19.28 15.06 17.32
C LEU A 320 20.43 15.74 18.05
N THR A 321 20.25 15.88 19.36
CA THR A 321 21.17 16.47 20.33
C THR A 321 21.41 15.47 21.48
N PRO A 322 22.39 15.72 22.37
CA PRO A 322 22.64 14.81 23.49
C PRO A 322 21.44 14.63 24.42
N ALA A 323 20.56 15.63 24.52
CA ALA A 323 19.35 15.56 25.33
C ALA A 323 18.33 14.52 24.83
N ASP A 324 18.40 14.14 23.55
CA ASP A 324 17.46 13.20 22.94
C ASP A 324 17.75 11.73 23.33
N GLY A 325 18.95 11.45 23.84
CA GLY A 325 19.40 10.09 24.15
C GLY A 325 19.47 9.19 22.91
N TRP A 326 19.26 7.89 23.12
CA TRP A 326 19.20 6.92 22.02
C TRP A 326 17.87 7.02 21.28
N LYS A 327 17.95 7.12 19.95
CA LYS A 327 16.82 7.03 19.03
C LYS A 327 17.04 5.88 18.06
N HIS A 328 15.99 5.10 17.83
CA HIS A 328 15.92 4.23 16.67
C HIS A 328 15.61 5.10 15.47
N VAL A 329 16.44 5.02 14.44
CA VAL A 329 16.30 5.77 13.21
C VAL A 329 15.98 4.78 12.12
N ARG A 330 14.87 5.00 11.41
CA ARG A 330 14.60 4.38 10.11
C ARG A 330 14.58 5.49 9.08
N LEU A 331 15.28 5.28 7.97
CA LEU A 331 15.29 6.24 6.88
C LEU A 331 15.28 5.50 5.54
N SER A 332 14.52 6.02 4.60
CA SER A 332 14.37 5.44 3.26
C SER A 332 14.53 6.51 2.20
N LYS A 333 15.22 6.16 1.11
CA LYS A 333 15.46 7.04 -0.03
C LYS A 333 15.16 6.31 -1.33
N ARG A 334 14.70 7.02 -2.35
CA ARG A 334 14.54 6.52 -3.72
C ARG A 334 15.70 6.98 -4.61
N SER A 335 16.28 6.11 -5.43
CA SER A 335 17.42 6.45 -6.29
C SER A 335 17.47 5.66 -7.59
N ALA A 336 17.55 6.37 -8.72
CA ALA A 336 17.77 5.77 -10.05
C ALA A 336 19.21 5.28 -10.29
N GLN A 337 20.19 5.73 -9.49
CA GLN A 337 21.61 5.44 -9.71
C GLN A 337 22.04 4.02 -9.28
N GLY A 338 21.18 3.26 -8.60
CA GLY A 338 21.51 1.95 -8.03
C GLY A 338 22.36 2.00 -6.75
N TYR A 339 23.05 3.12 -6.52
CA TYR A 339 23.78 3.43 -5.29
C TYR A 339 23.53 4.88 -4.87
N ASP A 340 23.92 5.20 -3.64
CA ASP A 340 24.10 6.56 -3.15
C ASP A 340 25.15 6.50 -2.05
N ASN A 341 26.34 7.05 -2.32
CA ASN A 341 27.46 6.93 -1.39
C ASN A 341 27.21 7.62 -0.04
N GLY A 342 26.40 8.69 -0.04
CA GLY A 342 26.10 9.49 1.15
C GLY A 342 25.08 8.83 2.08
N PHE A 343 24.21 7.98 1.56
CA PHE A 343 23.18 7.26 2.34
C PHE A 343 23.83 6.43 3.47
N PRO A 344 23.46 6.61 4.75
CA PRO A 344 22.20 7.16 5.27
C PRO A 344 22.21 8.67 5.60
N TYR A 345 23.19 9.42 5.11
CA TYR A 345 23.36 10.87 5.24
C TYR A 345 23.63 11.32 6.68
N PHE A 346 24.67 10.74 7.29
CA PHE A 346 25.05 11.02 8.67
C PHE A 346 25.78 12.38 8.76
N TYR A 347 25.01 13.47 8.87
CA TYR A 347 25.52 14.83 8.97
C TYR A 347 25.72 15.22 10.43
N MET A 348 26.93 15.65 10.81
CA MET A 348 27.26 16.05 12.18
C MET A 348 27.91 17.43 12.24
N THR A 349 27.77 18.11 13.39
CA THR A 349 28.63 19.25 13.74
C THR A 349 30.09 18.79 13.75
N LEU A 350 31.00 19.59 13.18
CA LEU A 350 32.45 19.30 13.20
C LEU A 350 32.94 19.13 14.63
N GLY A 351 33.79 18.12 14.87
CA GLY A 351 34.27 17.75 16.21
C GLY A 351 33.21 17.12 17.13
N GLY A 352 31.95 17.05 16.72
CA GLY A 352 30.89 16.34 17.45
C GLY A 352 31.12 14.83 17.46
N VAL A 353 30.48 14.15 18.42
CA VAL A 353 30.58 12.70 18.58
C VAL A 353 29.18 12.10 18.61
N ALA A 354 28.99 10.98 17.91
CA ALA A 354 27.75 10.21 17.95
C ALA A 354 28.05 8.73 18.15
N ALA A 355 27.20 8.05 18.91
CA ALA A 355 27.19 6.61 19.02
C ALA A 355 26.17 6.02 18.03
N MET A 356 26.51 4.86 17.46
CA MET A 356 25.65 4.09 16.58
C MET A 356 25.67 2.61 16.98
N ALA A 357 24.55 1.90 16.83
CA ALA A 357 24.48 0.47 17.08
C ALA A 357 23.49 -0.23 16.14
N CYS A 358 23.78 -1.50 15.87
CA CYS A 358 22.93 -2.42 15.11
C CYS A 358 22.40 -1.82 13.78
N PRO A 359 23.23 -1.22 12.91
CA PRO A 359 22.75 -0.78 11.61
C PRO A 359 22.31 -1.98 10.75
N ALA A 360 21.30 -1.79 9.91
CA ALA A 360 20.91 -2.73 8.88
C ALA A 360 20.46 -1.98 7.64
N PHE A 361 20.78 -2.52 6.47
CA PHE A 361 20.46 -1.92 5.17
C PHE A 361 19.64 -2.90 4.36
N PHE A 362 18.61 -2.40 3.68
CA PHE A 362 17.69 -3.19 2.88
C PHE A 362 17.49 -2.55 1.51
N GLY A 363 17.33 -3.39 0.48
CA GLY A 363 16.71 -2.96 -0.77
C GLY A 363 15.20 -2.81 -0.55
N GLY A 364 14.61 -1.74 -1.08
CA GLY A 364 13.19 -1.44 -0.96
C GLY A 364 12.83 -0.47 0.18
N LEU A 365 11.53 -0.17 0.26
CA LEU A 365 10.91 0.60 1.34
C LEU A 365 10.46 -0.40 2.40
N VAL A 366 11.27 -0.55 3.45
CA VAL A 366 11.16 -1.66 4.40
C VAL A 366 10.80 -1.13 5.79
N ASP A 367 9.93 -1.83 6.49
CA ASP A 367 9.64 -1.60 7.90
C ASP A 367 10.01 -2.85 8.73
N PRO A 368 11.21 -2.91 9.33
CA PRO A 368 11.59 -4.02 10.21
C PRO A 368 11.11 -3.81 11.66
N GLY A 369 10.31 -2.78 11.94
CA GLY A 369 9.97 -2.33 13.28
C GLY A 369 11.16 -1.72 14.03
N ILE A 370 11.00 -1.58 15.35
CA ILE A 370 12.07 -1.13 16.26
C ILE A 370 12.82 -2.38 16.75
N HIS A 371 13.99 -2.64 16.17
CA HIS A 371 14.77 -3.84 16.49
C HIS A 371 15.54 -3.68 17.81
N PHE A 372 15.56 -4.74 18.61
CA PHE A 372 16.25 -4.82 19.90
C PHE A 372 17.50 -5.73 19.87
N ALA A 373 17.84 -6.22 18.67
CA ALA A 373 19.01 -7.03 18.36
C ALA A 373 19.44 -6.80 16.89
N PRO A 374 20.70 -7.06 16.53
CA PRO A 374 21.16 -7.02 15.14
C PRO A 374 20.28 -7.88 14.22
N ILE A 375 19.90 -7.36 13.05
CA ILE A 375 19.09 -8.09 12.07
C ILE A 375 20.04 -8.97 11.26
N ALA A 376 19.84 -10.29 11.32
CA ALA A 376 20.70 -11.25 10.67
C ALA A 376 20.75 -11.05 9.14
N THR A 377 21.94 -11.24 8.57
CA THR A 377 22.17 -11.37 7.13
C THR A 377 22.29 -12.85 6.74
N VAL A 378 22.48 -13.10 5.45
CA VAL A 378 23.01 -14.36 4.92
C VAL A 378 24.35 -14.05 4.27
N ASN A 379 25.40 -14.74 4.70
CA ASN A 379 26.77 -14.60 4.21
C ASN A 379 27.44 -15.97 4.06
N SER A 380 28.69 -15.99 3.59
CA SER A 380 29.45 -17.24 3.41
C SER A 380 29.72 -18.04 4.68
N GLN A 381 29.44 -17.48 5.87
CA GLN A 381 29.60 -18.12 7.17
C GLN A 381 28.27 -18.64 7.73
N SER A 382 27.16 -18.57 6.97
CA SER A 382 25.81 -18.93 7.42
C SER A 382 25.45 -20.41 7.25
N ALA A 383 26.37 -21.21 6.70
CA ALA A 383 26.18 -22.63 6.38
C ALA A 383 26.47 -23.56 7.56
#